data_AF-A0A2E5ZPE3-F1
#
_entry.id   AF-A0A2E5ZPE3-F1
#
_cell.length_a   1.000
_cell.length_b   1.000
_cell.length_c   1.000
_cell.angle_alpha   90.00
_cell.angle_beta   90.00
_cell.angle_gamma   90.00
#
_symmetry.space_group_name_H-M   'P 1'
#
loop_
_entity.id
_entity.type
_entity.pdbx_description
1 polymer ?
#
loop_
_entity_poly.entity_id
_entity_poly.type
_entity_poly.pdbx_seq_one_letter_code
_entity_poly.pdbx_strand_id
1 'polypeptide(L)'
;MANNDPDKLIAEAKELYEQKTAKPKETEASDTLEEKQDEQVETPEPQDTVETQEQIEDTEEESESGTDSELKSALSKIEKAERAMKGAQAKMTKATQEAADLRRINADLTKKVNDLQSQAAEIKTDPSVIEKLKEEYPDLAVPILNELKKTQSEIEKTKDALSKQEAAAQESRQKELETAHFQRIADAHPDVNEIASSSDWENWLEVQDAMTKEWVSSGSSNDVNTVLSRYKAETGINNQTIEPQRETLERAKQVAEPKMPKARKSQVKGDKRSWTVDDIKKMSNEDFLKNTDQILSAMEGGKIRR
;
A
#
# COMPACT_ATOMS: atom_id res chain seq x y z
N MET A 1 -3.19 24.70 -18.08
CA MET A 1 -3.04 23.80 -16.91
C MET A 1 -3.91 22.59 -17.20
N ALA A 2 -3.32 21.56 -17.80
CA ALA A 2 -4.03 20.34 -18.17
C ALA A 2 -4.04 19.45 -16.93
N ASN A 3 -5.23 19.28 -16.34
CA ASN A 3 -5.41 18.43 -15.17
C ASN A 3 -5.13 16.98 -15.57
N ASN A 4 -4.25 16.36 -14.82
CA ASN A 4 -3.87 14.96 -14.95
C ASN A 4 -5.04 14.13 -14.40
N ASP A 5 -6.02 13.87 -15.26
CA ASP A 5 -7.23 13.12 -14.90
C ASP A 5 -6.82 11.66 -14.61
N PRO A 6 -7.01 11.16 -13.38
CA PRO A 6 -6.52 9.84 -12.98
C PRO A 6 -7.18 8.73 -13.82
N ASP A 7 -8.43 8.91 -14.23
CA ASP A 7 -9.17 7.95 -15.04
C ASP A 7 -8.60 7.81 -16.46
N LYS A 8 -8.03 8.89 -17.02
CA LYS A 8 -7.38 8.84 -18.34
C LYS A 8 -6.05 8.08 -18.28
N LEU A 9 -5.29 8.24 -17.21
CA LEU A 9 -4.04 7.52 -17.01
C LEU A 9 -4.26 6.02 -16.79
N ILE A 10 -5.34 5.66 -16.08
CA ILE A 10 -5.72 4.26 -15.88
C ILE A 10 -6.17 3.63 -17.21
N ALA A 11 -6.91 4.37 -18.04
CA ALA A 11 -7.31 3.91 -19.36
C ALA A 11 -6.10 3.71 -20.29
N GLU A 12 -5.16 4.65 -20.32
CA GLU A 12 -3.93 4.55 -21.11
C GLU A 12 -3.02 3.40 -20.63
N ALA A 13 -2.91 3.19 -19.32
CA ALA A 13 -2.16 2.07 -18.75
C ALA A 13 -2.78 0.71 -19.09
N LYS A 14 -4.12 0.63 -19.12
CA LYS A 14 -4.85 -0.58 -19.50
C LYS A 14 -4.68 -0.89 -20.99
N GLU A 15 -4.74 0.13 -21.84
CA GLU A 15 -4.51 0.01 -23.29
C GLU A 15 -3.07 -0.46 -23.60
N LEU A 16 -2.07 0.06 -22.87
CA LEU A 16 -0.68 -0.40 -22.97
C LEU A 16 -0.48 -1.85 -22.50
N TYR A 17 -1.21 -2.28 -21.47
CA TYR A 17 -1.17 -3.66 -20.99
C TYR A 17 -1.81 -4.62 -22.00
N GLU A 18 -2.91 -4.20 -22.61
CA GLU A 18 -3.63 -4.97 -23.64
C GLU A 18 -2.81 -5.06 -24.93
N GLN A 19 -2.10 -3.99 -25.34
CA GLN A 19 -1.17 -4.01 -26.47
C GLN A 19 0.03 -4.94 -26.25
N LYS A 20 0.50 -5.10 -25.00
CA LYS A 20 1.60 -6.00 -24.65
C LYS A 20 1.18 -7.46 -24.45
N THR A 21 -0.10 -7.70 -24.19
CA THR A 21 -0.65 -9.05 -23.96
C THR A 21 -1.40 -9.61 -25.18
N ALA A 22 -1.75 -8.77 -26.15
CA ALA A 22 -2.27 -9.20 -27.44
C ALA A 22 -1.17 -9.86 -28.29
N LYS A 23 -1.25 -11.20 -28.38
CA LYS A 23 -0.46 -12.07 -29.26
C LYS A 23 -0.66 -11.65 -30.73
N PRO A 24 0.39 -11.61 -31.57
CA PRO A 24 0.28 -11.12 -32.94
C PRO A 24 -0.53 -12.08 -33.81
N LYS A 25 -1.48 -11.52 -34.55
CA LYS A 25 -2.24 -12.21 -35.60
C LYS A 25 -1.46 -12.05 -36.90
N GLU A 26 -1.00 -13.17 -37.47
CA GLU A 26 -0.30 -13.23 -38.76
C GLU A 26 -1.17 -12.69 -39.90
N THR A 27 -0.55 -11.91 -40.79
CA THR A 27 -0.90 -11.83 -42.20
C THR A 27 0.37 -12.04 -43.02
N GLU A 28 0.29 -13.03 -43.91
CA GLU A 28 1.32 -13.58 -44.78
C GLU A 28 1.93 -12.57 -45.78
N ALA A 29 3.23 -12.70 -46.07
CA ALA A 29 3.76 -13.07 -47.41
C ALA A 29 5.30 -12.86 -47.54
N SER A 30 6.01 -13.94 -47.92
CA SER A 30 7.31 -14.05 -48.65
C SER A 30 8.55 -13.32 -48.09
N ASP A 31 9.78 -13.86 -48.06
CA ASP A 31 10.40 -15.08 -48.57
C ASP A 31 11.85 -15.11 -48.04
N THR A 32 12.49 -16.28 -48.07
CA THR A 32 13.96 -16.52 -48.02
C THR A 32 14.65 -16.76 -46.64
N LEU A 33 14.82 -18.07 -46.34
CA LEU A 33 16.02 -18.83 -45.89
C LEU A 33 17.02 -18.12 -44.92
N GLU A 34 17.51 -18.70 -43.81
CA GLU A 34 18.17 -20.01 -43.68
C GLU A 34 18.43 -20.36 -42.19
N GLU A 35 18.00 -21.56 -41.78
CA GLU A 35 18.63 -22.54 -40.87
C GLU A 35 19.28 -22.14 -39.51
N LYS A 36 18.67 -22.58 -38.40
CA LYS A 36 19.24 -23.63 -37.51
C LYS A 36 18.27 -24.08 -36.40
N GLN A 37 18.28 -25.40 -36.19
CA GLN A 37 17.54 -26.22 -35.23
C GLN A 37 17.93 -25.90 -33.78
N ASP A 38 16.96 -25.93 -32.85
CA ASP A 38 16.87 -27.01 -31.86
C ASP A 38 15.67 -26.87 -30.89
N GLU A 39 15.08 -28.04 -30.64
CA GLU A 39 14.35 -28.53 -29.47
C GLU A 39 13.08 -27.83 -28.94
N GLN A 40 11.98 -28.57 -29.11
CA GLN A 40 10.71 -28.46 -28.42
C GLN A 40 10.88 -28.69 -26.91
N VAL A 41 10.35 -27.78 -26.09
CA VAL A 41 9.78 -28.14 -24.78
C VAL A 41 8.38 -27.56 -24.71
N GLU A 42 7.44 -28.49 -24.82
CA GLU A 42 6.00 -28.35 -24.67
C GLU A 42 5.66 -27.68 -23.33
N THR A 43 4.97 -26.54 -23.40
CA THR A 43 4.35 -25.90 -22.24
C THR A 43 2.92 -26.41 -22.15
N PRO A 44 2.48 -27.07 -21.07
CA PRO A 44 1.06 -27.13 -20.76
C PRO A 44 0.63 -25.86 -20.02
N GLU A 45 -0.44 -25.26 -20.51
CA GLU A 45 -1.14 -24.12 -19.93
C GLU A 45 -1.65 -24.40 -18.50
N PRO A 46 -1.78 -23.36 -17.66
CA PRO A 46 -2.28 -23.50 -16.29
C PRO A 46 -3.81 -23.57 -16.28
N GLN A 47 -4.35 -24.75 -16.00
CA GLN A 47 -5.68 -24.90 -15.41
C GLN A 47 -5.51 -25.54 -14.04
N ASP A 48 -5.69 -24.77 -12.97
CA ASP A 48 -6.86 -24.99 -12.11
C ASP A 48 -6.90 -23.95 -10.99
N THR A 49 -8.04 -23.28 -10.93
CA THR A 49 -8.52 -22.49 -9.80
C THR A 49 -8.72 -23.41 -8.59
N VAL A 50 -7.95 -23.20 -7.53
CA VAL A 50 -8.45 -23.46 -6.16
C VAL A 50 -8.00 -22.32 -5.27
N GLU A 51 -8.80 -21.27 -5.30
CA GLU A 51 -9.00 -20.38 -4.17
C GLU A 51 -9.62 -21.22 -3.04
N THR A 52 -8.83 -21.70 -2.08
CA THR A 52 -9.39 -22.19 -0.82
C THR A 52 -9.46 -21.01 0.13
N GLN A 53 -10.61 -20.33 0.08
CA GLN A 53 -11.14 -19.61 1.23
C GLN A 53 -11.20 -20.60 2.40
N GLU A 54 -10.42 -20.34 3.45
CA GLU A 54 -10.68 -20.93 4.76
C GLU A 54 -11.94 -20.25 5.33
N GLN A 55 -13.12 -20.71 4.89
CA GLN A 55 -14.33 -20.59 5.67
C GLN A 55 -14.23 -21.57 6.83
N ILE A 56 -14.12 -20.99 8.02
CA ILE A 56 -14.35 -21.63 9.29
C ILE A 56 -15.83 -22.04 9.30
N GLU A 57 -16.10 -23.33 9.13
CA GLU A 57 -17.40 -23.91 9.46
C GLU A 57 -17.17 -24.93 10.58
N ASP A 58 -17.32 -24.43 11.81
CA ASP A 58 -17.57 -25.27 12.97
C ASP A 58 -18.86 -26.04 12.70
N THR A 59 -18.76 -27.36 12.58
CA THR A 59 -19.90 -28.25 12.78
C THR A 59 -19.53 -29.21 13.89
N GLU A 60 -20.01 -28.87 15.09
CA GLU A 60 -20.14 -29.79 16.20
C GLU A 60 -21.12 -30.90 15.79
N GLU A 61 -20.69 -32.16 15.85
CA GLU A 61 -21.60 -33.25 16.18
C GLU A 61 -20.98 -34.19 17.21
N GLU A 62 -21.77 -34.45 18.24
CA GLU A 62 -21.48 -35.21 19.44
C GLU A 62 -21.53 -36.74 19.21
N SER A 63 -20.56 -37.41 19.84
CA SER A 63 -20.70 -38.67 20.62
C SER A 63 -20.98 -40.02 19.91
N GLU A 64 -19.98 -40.91 19.89
CA GLU A 64 -20.07 -42.24 20.53
C GLU A 64 -18.70 -42.98 20.60
N SER A 65 -18.41 -43.56 21.77
CA SER A 65 -17.51 -44.70 22.03
C SER A 65 -16.10 -44.76 21.41
N GLY A 66 -15.10 -44.50 22.26
CA GLY A 66 -13.98 -45.43 22.51
C GLY A 66 -12.87 -45.55 21.46
N THR A 67 -11.75 -44.86 21.70
CA THR A 67 -10.39 -45.03 21.12
C THR A 67 -10.20 -44.90 19.60
N ASP A 68 -11.09 -45.43 18.77
CA ASP A 68 -10.97 -45.43 17.31
C ASP A 68 -11.31 -44.07 16.67
N SER A 69 -12.25 -43.33 17.27
CA SER A 69 -12.63 -41.98 16.82
C SER A 69 -11.52 -40.96 17.10
N GLU A 70 -10.88 -41.06 18.28
CA GLU A 70 -9.71 -40.23 18.64
C GLU A 70 -8.49 -40.56 17.78
N LEU A 71 -8.24 -41.84 17.47
CA LEU A 71 -7.19 -42.26 16.55
C LEU A 71 -7.42 -41.70 15.13
N LYS A 72 -8.65 -41.77 14.61
CA LYS A 72 -8.98 -41.16 13.30
C LYS A 72 -8.85 -39.64 13.30
N SER A 73 -9.28 -38.98 14.38
CA SER A 73 -9.09 -37.53 14.57
C SER A 73 -7.60 -37.15 14.59
N ALA A 74 -6.78 -37.89 15.34
CA ALA A 74 -5.34 -37.69 15.42
C ALA A 74 -4.65 -37.92 14.06
N LEU A 75 -5.02 -38.98 13.34
CA LEU A 75 -4.51 -39.25 11.99
C LEU A 75 -4.89 -38.13 11.00
N SER A 76 -6.13 -37.63 11.05
CA SER A 76 -6.55 -36.51 10.19
C SER A 76 -5.79 -35.22 10.49
N LYS A 77 -5.45 -34.96 11.76
CA LYS A 77 -4.63 -33.82 12.18
C LYS A 77 -3.18 -33.96 11.70
N ILE A 78 -2.61 -35.16 11.78
CA ILE A 78 -1.29 -35.47 11.24
C ILE A 78 -1.27 -35.25 9.73
N GLU A 79 -2.26 -35.75 9.01
CA GLU A 79 -2.35 -35.59 7.55
C GLU A 79 -2.53 -34.12 7.13
N LYS A 80 -3.31 -33.34 7.88
CA LYS A 80 -3.42 -31.88 7.69
C LYS A 80 -2.09 -31.17 7.97
N ALA A 81 -1.40 -31.54 9.05
CA ALA A 81 -0.09 -30.99 9.38
C ALA A 81 0.97 -31.34 8.33
N GLU A 82 0.98 -32.56 7.80
CA GLU A 82 1.87 -32.99 6.72
C GLU A 82 1.60 -32.23 5.41
N ARG A 83 0.31 -32.02 5.04
CA ARG A 83 -0.04 -31.17 3.89
C ARG A 83 0.39 -29.72 4.09
N ALA A 84 0.21 -29.17 5.28
CA ALA A 84 0.65 -27.82 5.62
C ALA A 84 2.18 -27.70 5.56
N MET A 85 2.91 -28.67 6.09
CA MET A 85 4.38 -28.74 6.03
C MET A 85 4.89 -28.85 4.59
N LYS A 86 4.27 -29.71 3.78
CA LYS A 86 4.63 -29.85 2.36
C LYS A 86 4.33 -28.57 1.57
N GLY A 87 3.21 -27.91 1.86
CA GLY A 87 2.88 -26.60 1.29
C GLY A 87 3.85 -25.50 1.70
N ALA A 88 4.27 -25.47 2.97
CA ALA A 88 5.28 -24.54 3.47
C ALA A 88 6.64 -24.78 2.82
N GLN A 89 7.05 -26.05 2.70
CA GLN A 89 8.30 -26.43 2.03
C GLN A 89 8.29 -26.02 0.55
N ALA A 90 7.19 -26.26 -0.17
CA ALA A 90 7.05 -25.85 -1.57
C ALA A 90 7.13 -24.32 -1.73
N LYS A 91 6.47 -23.56 -0.84
CA LYS A 91 6.55 -22.09 -0.82
C LYS A 91 7.98 -21.62 -0.54
N MET A 92 8.68 -22.23 0.41
CA MET A 92 10.06 -21.89 0.74
C MET A 92 11.00 -22.16 -0.44
N THR A 93 10.84 -23.31 -1.10
CA THR A 93 11.64 -23.64 -2.29
C THR A 93 11.39 -22.65 -3.42
N LYS A 94 10.12 -22.32 -3.70
CA LYS A 94 9.76 -21.31 -4.70
C LYS A 94 10.35 -19.94 -4.38
N ALA A 95 10.22 -19.48 -3.13
CA ALA A 95 10.79 -18.21 -2.68
C ALA A 95 12.32 -18.20 -2.78
N THR A 96 12.97 -19.34 -2.52
CA THR A 96 14.45 -19.45 -2.62
C THR A 96 14.91 -19.40 -4.07
N GLN A 97 14.18 -20.05 -4.99
CA GLN A 97 14.45 -19.97 -6.42
C GLN A 97 14.26 -18.55 -6.94
N GLU A 98 13.13 -17.91 -6.60
CA GLU A 98 12.87 -16.52 -6.96
C GLU A 98 13.95 -15.57 -6.41
N ALA A 99 14.38 -15.76 -5.15
CA ALA A 99 15.48 -14.99 -4.58
C ALA A 99 16.82 -15.21 -5.31
N ALA A 100 17.10 -16.44 -5.75
CA ALA A 100 18.29 -16.75 -6.53
C ALA A 100 18.24 -16.10 -7.92
N ASP A 101 17.08 -16.11 -8.57
CA ASP A 101 16.88 -15.50 -9.88
C ASP A 101 16.92 -13.97 -9.79
N LEU A 102 16.32 -13.37 -8.76
CA LEU A 102 16.45 -11.94 -8.47
C LEU A 102 17.91 -11.54 -8.21
N ARG A 103 18.70 -12.39 -7.53
CA ARG A 103 20.14 -12.14 -7.33
C ARG A 103 20.91 -12.19 -8.65
N ARG A 104 20.61 -13.15 -9.53
CA ARG A 104 21.21 -13.22 -10.88
C ARG A 104 20.87 -11.99 -11.70
N ILE A 105 19.60 -11.61 -11.74
CA ILE A 105 19.13 -10.43 -12.48
C ILE A 105 19.80 -9.15 -11.94
N ASN A 106 19.87 -8.97 -10.62
CA ASN A 106 20.55 -7.82 -10.04
C ASN A 106 22.05 -7.80 -10.37
N ALA A 107 22.73 -8.95 -10.33
CA ALA A 107 24.13 -9.06 -10.70
C ALA A 107 24.36 -8.71 -12.18
N ASP A 108 23.51 -9.20 -13.08
CA ASP A 108 23.59 -8.90 -14.51
C ASP A 108 23.24 -7.43 -14.81
N LEU A 109 22.27 -6.84 -14.11
CA LEU A 109 21.99 -5.41 -14.19
C LEU A 109 23.19 -4.58 -13.73
N THR A 110 23.83 -5.00 -12.63
CA THR A 110 25.01 -4.31 -12.10
C THR A 110 26.18 -4.37 -13.08
N LYS A 111 26.40 -5.54 -13.71
CA LYS A 111 27.39 -5.68 -14.78
C LYS A 111 27.09 -4.77 -15.97
N LYS A 112 25.85 -4.76 -16.46
CA LYS A 112 25.44 -3.88 -17.56
C LYS A 112 25.63 -2.39 -17.22
N VAL A 113 25.32 -1.99 -15.99
CA VAL A 113 25.56 -0.61 -15.52
C VAL A 113 27.06 -0.31 -15.51
N ASN A 114 27.89 -1.22 -15.00
CA ASN A 114 29.34 -1.04 -15.00
C ASN A 114 29.93 -0.99 -16.42
N ASP A 115 29.44 -1.83 -17.34
CA ASP A 115 29.87 -1.85 -18.74
C ASP A 115 29.43 -0.57 -19.48
N LEU A 116 28.23 -0.05 -19.20
CA LEU A 116 27.79 1.25 -19.74
C LEU A 116 28.59 2.41 -19.14
N GLN A 117 28.94 2.33 -17.85
CA GLN A 117 29.79 3.33 -17.20
C GLN A 117 31.23 3.31 -17.75
N SER A 118 31.80 2.14 -18.03
CA SER A 118 33.13 2.03 -18.65
C SER A 118 33.12 2.55 -20.08
N GLN A 119 32.11 2.20 -20.88
CA GLN A 119 31.92 2.76 -22.23
C GLN A 119 31.74 4.29 -22.17
N ALA A 120 30.96 4.82 -21.23
CA ALA A 120 30.82 6.27 -21.05
C ALA A 120 32.13 6.94 -20.58
N ALA A 121 32.96 6.24 -19.79
CA ALA A 121 34.26 6.74 -19.36
C ALA A 121 35.33 6.70 -20.47
N GLU A 122 35.22 5.77 -21.41
CA GLU A 122 36.02 5.71 -22.63
C GLU A 122 35.60 6.79 -23.63
N ILE A 123 34.31 7.14 -23.69
CA ILE A 123 33.78 8.31 -24.42
C ILE A 123 33.94 9.58 -23.56
N LYS A 124 35.09 9.77 -22.91
CA LYS A 124 35.46 11.09 -22.39
C LYS A 124 35.96 11.92 -23.56
N THR A 125 35.07 12.72 -24.13
CA THR A 125 35.41 13.75 -25.11
C THR A 125 36.52 14.64 -24.55
N ASP A 126 37.69 14.60 -25.21
CA ASP A 126 38.81 15.46 -24.88
C ASP A 126 38.40 16.93 -25.16
N PRO A 127 38.48 17.84 -24.17
CA PRO A 127 38.02 19.23 -24.35
C PRO A 127 38.74 19.94 -25.49
N SER A 128 40.00 19.56 -25.77
CA SER A 128 40.77 20.09 -26.91
C SER A 128 40.17 19.73 -28.26
N VAL A 129 39.53 18.56 -28.42
CA VAL A 129 38.89 18.15 -29.67
C VAL A 129 37.62 18.96 -29.92
N ILE A 130 36.88 19.29 -28.86
CA ILE A 130 35.68 20.14 -28.94
C ILE A 130 36.07 21.59 -29.31
N GLU A 131 37.15 22.11 -28.74
CA GLU A 131 37.66 23.44 -29.09
C GLU A 131 38.11 23.52 -30.55
N LYS A 132 38.87 22.52 -31.05
CA LYS A 132 39.25 22.44 -32.47
C LYS A 132 38.04 22.33 -33.39
N LEU A 133 37.04 21.52 -33.04
CA LEU A 133 35.81 21.39 -33.83
C LEU A 133 35.02 22.71 -33.89
N LYS A 134 35.04 23.48 -32.81
CA LYS A 134 34.43 24.82 -32.75
C LYS A 134 35.17 25.84 -33.63
N GLU A 135 36.51 25.74 -33.71
CA GLU A 135 37.34 26.60 -34.56
C GLU A 135 37.22 26.25 -36.04
N GLU A 136 37.23 24.95 -36.38
CA GLU A 136 37.19 24.47 -37.77
C GLU A 136 35.78 24.49 -38.38
N TYR A 137 34.72 24.30 -37.57
CA TYR A 137 33.33 24.21 -38.03
C TYR A 137 32.35 24.96 -37.11
N PRO A 138 32.42 26.30 -37.03
CA PRO A 138 31.60 27.09 -36.11
C PRO A 138 30.09 26.96 -36.38
N ASP A 139 29.68 26.91 -37.65
CA ASP A 139 28.26 26.85 -38.05
C ASP A 139 27.57 25.54 -37.65
N LEU A 140 28.33 24.45 -37.49
CA LEU A 140 27.82 23.14 -37.10
C LEU A 140 28.02 22.87 -35.61
N ALA A 141 29.19 23.22 -35.06
CA ALA A 141 29.55 22.90 -33.68
C ALA A 141 28.81 23.78 -32.66
N VAL A 142 28.62 25.07 -32.92
CA VAL A 142 28.01 26.00 -31.96
C VAL A 142 26.53 25.65 -31.67
N PRO A 143 25.67 25.39 -32.67
CA PRO A 143 24.29 24.98 -32.40
C PRO A 143 24.19 23.65 -31.64
N ILE A 144 25.00 22.65 -31.99
CA ILE A 144 25.00 21.33 -31.34
C ILE A 144 25.45 21.44 -29.88
N LEU A 145 26.50 22.20 -29.59
CA LEU A 145 26.97 22.42 -28.21
C LEU A 145 25.96 23.20 -27.37
N ASN A 146 25.22 24.13 -27.97
CA ASN A 146 24.16 24.86 -27.28
C ASN A 146 22.98 23.95 -26.94
N GLU A 147 22.53 23.10 -27.88
CA GLU A 147 21.48 22.12 -27.59
C GLU A 147 21.95 21.09 -26.55
N LEU A 148 23.22 20.63 -26.63
CA LEU A 148 23.79 19.73 -25.63
C LEU A 148 23.84 20.36 -24.22
N LYS A 149 24.20 21.64 -24.12
CA LYS A 149 24.17 22.37 -22.84
C LYS A 149 22.75 22.52 -22.31
N LYS A 150 21.78 22.74 -23.20
CA LYS A 150 20.37 22.84 -22.84
C LYS A 150 19.84 21.49 -22.34
N THR A 151 20.11 20.39 -23.06
CA THR A 151 19.72 19.05 -22.63
C THR A 151 20.41 18.64 -21.35
N GLN A 152 21.70 18.96 -21.17
CA GLN A 152 22.41 18.74 -19.91
C GLN A 152 21.76 19.51 -18.76
N SER A 153 21.41 20.78 -18.96
CA SER A 153 20.72 21.58 -17.94
C SER A 153 19.32 21.03 -17.61
N GLU A 154 18.59 20.54 -18.61
CA GLU A 154 17.32 19.86 -18.41
C GLU A 154 17.49 18.56 -17.61
N ILE A 155 18.49 17.74 -17.96
CA ILE A 155 18.84 16.51 -17.24
C ILE A 155 19.19 16.82 -15.78
N GLU A 156 20.04 17.82 -15.52
CA GLU A 156 20.39 18.25 -14.16
C GLU A 156 19.15 18.68 -13.36
N LYS A 157 18.27 19.51 -13.97
CA LYS A 157 17.00 19.90 -13.33
C LYS A 157 16.10 18.70 -13.03
N THR A 158 16.00 17.75 -13.95
CA THR A 158 15.20 16.52 -13.71
C THR A 158 15.80 15.64 -12.63
N LYS A 159 17.14 15.53 -12.58
CA LYS A 159 17.85 14.77 -11.56
C LYS A 159 17.66 15.39 -10.19
N ASP A 160 17.77 16.71 -10.08
CA ASP A 160 17.52 17.45 -8.84
C ASP A 160 16.06 17.33 -8.39
N ALA A 161 15.11 17.40 -9.33
CA ALA A 161 13.69 17.20 -9.02
C ALA A 161 13.41 15.77 -8.54
N LEU A 162 13.99 14.77 -9.20
CA LEU A 162 13.87 13.36 -8.81
C LEU A 162 14.49 13.09 -7.44
N SER A 163 15.70 13.61 -7.18
CA SER A 163 16.35 13.47 -5.88
C SER A 163 15.54 14.11 -4.74
N LYS A 164 14.94 15.28 -4.99
CA LYS A 164 14.02 15.92 -4.02
C LYS A 164 12.76 15.10 -3.82
N GLN A 165 12.20 14.51 -4.86
CA GLN A 165 11.03 13.64 -4.77
C GLN A 165 11.32 12.37 -3.99
N GLU A 166 12.46 11.72 -4.23
CA GLU A 166 12.89 10.54 -3.48
C GLU A 166 13.11 10.86 -2.00
N ALA A 167 13.77 11.98 -1.69
CA ALA A 167 13.95 12.43 -0.31
C ALA A 167 12.60 12.69 0.38
N ALA A 168 11.67 13.37 -0.28
CA ALA A 168 10.33 13.62 0.24
C ALA A 168 9.54 12.31 0.45
N ALA A 169 9.66 11.35 -0.48
CA ALA A 169 9.01 10.05 -0.37
C ALA A 169 9.57 9.26 0.82
N GLN A 170 10.90 9.24 1.00
CA GLN A 170 11.55 8.61 2.15
C GLN A 170 11.11 9.25 3.47
N GLU A 171 11.07 10.58 3.54
CA GLU A 171 10.60 11.30 4.73
C GLU A 171 9.13 10.97 5.05
N SER A 172 8.26 10.93 4.04
CA SER A 172 6.85 10.58 4.23
C SER A 172 6.68 9.16 4.75
N ARG A 173 7.45 8.21 4.21
CA ARG A 173 7.45 6.81 4.64
C ARG A 173 7.97 6.67 6.06
N GLN A 174 9.02 7.41 6.42
CA GLN A 174 9.57 7.39 7.77
C GLN A 174 8.54 7.92 8.78
N LYS A 175 7.85 9.03 8.45
CA LYS A 175 6.75 9.54 9.27
C LYS A 175 5.60 8.55 9.39
N GLU A 176 5.25 7.85 8.32
CA GLU A 176 4.21 6.81 8.36
C GLU A 176 4.61 5.64 9.26
N LEU A 177 5.88 5.21 9.21
CA LEU A 177 6.41 4.17 10.10
C LEU A 177 6.41 4.63 11.57
N GLU A 178 6.81 5.87 11.84
CA GLU A 178 6.79 6.45 13.19
C GLU A 178 5.37 6.58 13.72
N THR A 179 4.44 7.10 12.92
CA THR A 179 3.03 7.20 13.31
C THR A 179 2.41 5.84 13.56
N ALA A 180 2.65 4.85 12.68
CA ALA A 180 2.22 3.47 12.89
C ALA A 180 2.87 2.84 14.13
N HIS A 181 4.13 3.18 14.42
CA HIS A 181 4.83 2.74 15.62
C HIS A 181 4.15 3.25 16.90
N PHE A 182 3.89 4.56 16.98
CA PHE A 182 3.20 5.16 18.13
C PHE A 182 1.74 4.74 18.23
N GLN A 183 1.06 4.55 17.11
CA GLN A 183 -0.34 4.12 17.10
C GLN A 183 -0.50 2.71 17.69
N ARG A 184 0.38 1.76 17.33
CA ARG A 184 0.36 0.41 17.96
C ARG A 184 0.60 0.46 19.46
N ILE A 185 1.42 1.39 19.92
CA ILE A 185 1.65 1.58 21.36
C ILE A 185 0.41 2.16 22.03
N ALA A 186 -0.21 3.19 21.43
CA ALA A 186 -1.43 3.81 21.95
C ALA A 186 -2.63 2.85 21.96
N ASP A 187 -2.75 1.96 20.98
CA ASP A 187 -3.81 0.95 20.92
C ASP A 187 -3.66 -0.08 22.06
N ALA A 188 -2.43 -0.50 22.38
CA ALA A 188 -2.16 -1.42 23.49
C ALA A 188 -2.22 -0.73 24.87
N HIS A 189 -1.81 0.54 24.93
CA HIS A 189 -1.72 1.35 26.15
C HIS A 189 -2.26 2.77 25.89
N PRO A 190 -3.59 3.00 26.03
CA PRO A 190 -4.21 4.30 25.76
C PRO A 190 -3.76 5.44 26.70
N ASP A 191 -3.23 5.08 27.86
CA ASP A 191 -2.67 5.93 28.91
C ASP A 191 -1.16 6.16 28.75
N VAL A 192 -0.53 5.67 27.67
CA VAL A 192 0.92 5.82 27.43
C VAL A 192 1.37 7.27 27.52
N ASN A 193 0.57 8.21 27.00
CA ASN A 193 0.93 9.63 27.02
C ASN A 193 0.88 10.23 28.43
N GLU A 194 -0.01 9.72 29.30
CA GLU A 194 -0.10 10.14 30.71
C GLU A 194 1.04 9.52 31.53
N ILE A 195 1.34 8.23 31.29
CA ILE A 195 2.44 7.52 31.95
C ILE A 195 3.79 8.13 31.55
N ALA A 196 4.02 8.36 30.26
CA ALA A 196 5.27 8.93 29.77
C ALA A 196 5.51 10.37 30.26
N SER A 197 4.44 11.10 30.58
CA SER A 197 4.53 12.45 31.16
C SER A 197 4.65 12.44 32.70
N SER A 198 4.52 11.27 33.33
CA SER A 198 4.60 11.13 34.78
C SER A 198 6.05 11.02 35.24
N SER A 199 6.40 11.74 36.31
CA SER A 199 7.70 11.59 36.97
C SER A 199 7.94 10.18 37.51
N ASP A 200 6.89 9.44 37.82
CA ASP A 200 7.00 8.07 38.34
C ASP A 200 7.54 7.09 37.29
N TRP A 201 7.21 7.33 36.02
CA TRP A 201 7.72 6.55 34.89
C TRP A 201 9.21 6.82 34.68
N GLU A 202 9.62 8.09 34.65
CA GLU A 202 11.02 8.46 34.50
C GLU A 202 11.88 7.89 35.63
N ASN A 203 11.45 8.05 36.89
CA ASN A 203 12.14 7.51 38.05
C ASN A 203 12.23 5.97 38.01
N TRP A 204 11.17 5.29 37.58
CA TRP A 204 11.21 3.84 37.41
C TRP A 204 12.17 3.42 36.30
N LEU A 205 12.14 4.12 35.15
CA LEU A 205 12.99 3.85 33.99
C LEU A 205 14.48 4.05 34.31
N GLU A 206 14.83 5.03 35.15
CA GLU A 206 16.22 5.30 35.56
C GLU A 206 16.87 4.12 36.30
N VAL A 207 16.09 3.37 37.08
CA VAL A 207 16.57 2.21 37.85
C VAL A 207 16.67 0.94 36.97
N GLN A 208 16.03 0.94 35.80
CA GLN A 208 16.06 -0.20 34.90
C GLN A 208 17.43 -0.43 34.26
N ASP A 209 17.60 -1.65 33.76
CA ASP A 209 18.80 -2.07 33.03
C ASP A 209 18.95 -1.36 31.68
N ALA A 210 20.16 -1.38 31.14
CA ALA A 210 20.48 -0.70 29.89
C ALA A 210 19.63 -1.21 28.71
N MET A 211 19.24 -2.48 28.71
CA MET A 211 18.42 -3.06 27.63
C MET A 211 16.99 -2.49 27.65
N THR A 212 16.38 -2.38 28.82
CA THR A 212 15.02 -1.80 28.95
C THR A 212 14.99 -0.33 28.52
N LYS A 213 16.06 0.44 28.81
CA LYS A 213 16.19 1.82 28.35
C LYS A 213 16.33 1.91 26.82
N GLU A 214 17.11 1.01 26.23
CA GLU A 214 17.26 0.92 24.77
C GLU A 214 15.94 0.54 24.08
N TRP A 215 15.17 -0.38 24.67
CA TRP A 215 13.86 -0.75 24.13
C TRP A 215 12.87 0.41 24.09
N VAL A 216 12.94 1.33 25.07
CA VAL A 216 12.08 2.52 25.09
C VAL A 216 12.56 3.59 24.11
N SER A 217 13.87 3.73 23.87
CA SER A 217 14.43 4.77 23.00
C SER A 217 14.47 4.40 21.52
N SER A 218 14.81 3.14 21.19
CA SER A 218 15.07 2.67 19.83
C SER A 218 14.40 1.33 19.50
N GLY A 219 13.72 0.73 20.47
CA GLY A 219 13.05 -0.57 20.31
C GLY A 219 11.82 -0.52 19.39
N SER A 220 11.28 -1.70 19.10
CA SER A 220 10.04 -1.80 18.35
C SER A 220 8.81 -1.50 19.23
N SER A 221 7.66 -1.26 18.60
CA SER A 221 6.39 -1.06 19.33
C SER A 221 6.10 -2.19 20.31
N ASN A 222 6.46 -3.43 19.96
CA ASN A 222 6.23 -4.59 20.83
C ASN A 222 7.13 -4.54 22.05
N ASP A 223 8.39 -4.15 21.89
CA ASP A 223 9.34 -4.05 23.01
C ASP A 223 8.87 -2.97 23.97
N VAL A 224 8.51 -1.78 23.46
CA VAL A 224 7.94 -0.68 24.27
C VAL A 224 6.69 -1.14 25.02
N ASN A 225 5.76 -1.84 24.35
CA ASN A 225 4.56 -2.38 24.99
C ASN A 225 4.87 -3.38 26.10
N THR A 226 5.91 -4.22 25.95
CA THR A 226 6.32 -5.13 27.02
C THR A 226 6.86 -4.37 28.22
N VAL A 227 7.65 -3.31 28.01
CA VAL A 227 8.19 -2.48 29.09
C VAL A 227 7.07 -1.73 29.81
N LEU A 228 6.14 -1.11 29.07
CA LEU A 228 4.96 -0.45 29.64
C LEU A 228 4.10 -1.41 30.44
N SER A 229 3.86 -2.61 29.92
CA SER A 229 3.11 -3.66 30.64
C SER A 229 3.80 -4.09 31.93
N ARG A 230 5.14 -4.20 31.93
CA ARG A 230 5.93 -4.50 33.14
C ARG A 230 5.82 -3.39 34.18
N TYR A 231 5.99 -2.14 33.77
CA TYR A 231 5.85 -0.99 34.66
C TYR A 231 4.47 -0.97 35.33
N LYS A 232 3.40 -1.18 34.58
CA LYS A 232 2.03 -1.24 35.12
C LYS A 232 1.84 -2.39 36.11
N ALA A 233 2.42 -3.56 35.82
CA ALA A 233 2.36 -4.72 36.70
C ALA A 233 3.11 -4.47 38.03
N GLU A 234 4.26 -3.80 37.98
CA GLU A 234 5.07 -3.49 39.16
C GLU A 234 4.50 -2.35 40.01
N THR A 235 3.94 -1.33 39.37
CA THR A 235 3.33 -0.17 40.06
C THR A 235 1.92 -0.45 40.56
N GLY A 236 1.33 -1.59 40.21
CA GLY A 236 -0.04 -1.94 40.58
C GLY A 236 -1.11 -1.10 39.86
N ILE A 237 -0.74 -0.37 38.81
CA ILE A 237 -1.64 0.28 37.86
C ILE A 237 -2.20 -0.82 36.95
N ASN A 238 -2.96 -1.75 37.53
CA ASN A 238 -3.69 -2.75 36.76
C ASN A 238 -4.69 -2.04 35.85
N ASN A 239 -4.90 -2.59 34.64
CA ASN A 239 -5.83 -2.14 33.59
C ASN A 239 -7.32 -2.00 34.01
N GLN A 240 -7.63 -1.92 35.30
CA GLN A 240 -8.98 -1.89 35.87
C GLN A 240 -9.58 -0.48 35.99
N THR A 241 -8.80 0.60 35.86
CA THR A 241 -9.33 1.95 36.15
C THR A 241 -9.89 2.68 34.93
N ILE A 242 -9.59 2.27 33.69
CA ILE A 242 -9.97 3.05 32.50
C ILE A 242 -11.27 2.58 31.83
N GLU A 243 -11.65 1.30 31.91
CA GLU A 243 -12.96 0.84 31.39
C GLU A 243 -14.16 1.56 32.04
N PRO A 244 -14.29 1.65 33.39
CA PRO A 244 -15.43 2.34 33.97
C PRO A 244 -15.37 3.85 33.71
N GLN A 245 -14.18 4.44 33.54
CA GLN A 245 -14.05 5.88 33.32
C GLN A 245 -14.34 6.29 31.88
N ARG A 246 -13.93 5.50 30.87
CA ARG A 246 -14.31 5.75 29.46
C ARG A 246 -15.78 5.47 29.22
N GLU A 247 -16.34 4.38 29.75
CA GLU A 247 -17.77 4.11 29.60
C GLU A 247 -18.62 5.15 30.35
N THR A 248 -18.16 5.67 31.49
CA THR A 248 -18.84 6.77 32.18
C THR A 248 -18.64 8.12 31.49
N LEU A 249 -17.49 8.41 30.87
CA LEU A 249 -17.28 9.61 30.06
C LEU A 249 -18.08 9.56 28.75
N GLU A 250 -18.20 8.40 28.12
CA GLU A 250 -19.03 8.20 26.92
C GLU A 250 -20.53 8.22 27.27
N ARG A 251 -20.96 7.58 28.38
CA ARG A 251 -22.31 7.77 28.91
C ARG A 251 -22.56 9.22 29.30
N ALA A 252 -21.60 9.89 29.93
CA ALA A 252 -21.73 11.29 30.33
C ALA A 252 -21.82 12.20 29.10
N LYS A 253 -21.07 11.92 28.02
CA LYS A 253 -21.22 12.64 26.74
C LYS A 253 -22.58 12.35 26.08
N GLN A 254 -23.07 11.10 26.11
CA GLN A 254 -24.41 10.76 25.61
C GLN A 254 -25.55 11.35 26.45
N VAL A 255 -25.32 11.61 27.75
CA VAL A 255 -26.29 12.23 28.67
C VAL A 255 -26.20 13.75 28.65
N ALA A 256 -25.00 14.31 28.47
CA ALA A 256 -24.72 15.74 28.45
C ALA A 256 -24.87 16.37 27.06
N GLU A 257 -24.89 15.59 25.98
CA GLU A 257 -25.48 16.02 24.72
C GLU A 257 -27.00 16.06 24.91
N PRO A 258 -27.62 17.27 25.03
CA PRO A 258 -29.06 17.33 25.07
C PRO A 258 -29.54 16.74 23.76
N LYS A 259 -30.23 15.60 23.84
CA LYS A 259 -31.09 15.07 22.78
C LYS A 259 -32.10 16.17 22.49
N MET A 260 -31.72 17.07 21.58
CA MET A 260 -32.60 18.09 21.04
C MET A 260 -33.88 17.34 20.67
N PRO A 261 -35.04 17.70 21.26
CA PRO A 261 -36.27 16.98 20.97
C PRO A 261 -36.39 16.98 19.46
N LYS A 262 -36.38 15.78 18.85
CA LYS A 262 -36.62 15.57 17.43
C LYS A 262 -37.75 16.53 17.08
N ALA A 263 -37.42 17.57 16.30
CA ALA A 263 -38.37 18.60 15.93
C ALA A 263 -39.63 17.86 15.51
N ARG A 264 -40.73 18.12 16.25
CA ARG A 264 -42.04 17.54 15.99
C ARG A 264 -42.22 17.56 14.48
N LYS A 265 -42.26 16.38 13.86
CA LYS A 265 -42.63 16.24 12.45
C LYS A 265 -43.98 16.92 12.35
N SER A 266 -44.00 18.14 11.83
CA SER A 266 -45.24 18.78 11.43
C SER A 266 -45.83 17.84 10.38
N GLN A 267 -46.87 17.09 10.75
CA GLN A 267 -47.75 16.43 9.79
C GLN A 267 -48.47 17.53 9.01
N VAL A 268 -47.74 18.18 8.11
CA VAL A 268 -48.34 18.87 6.98
C VAL A 268 -48.58 17.77 5.96
N LYS A 269 -49.83 17.31 5.88
CA LYS A 269 -50.34 16.56 4.73
C LYS A 269 -50.09 17.41 3.48
N GLY A 270 -48.97 17.15 2.82
CA GLY A 270 -48.52 17.83 1.61
C GLY A 270 -47.45 16.95 1.00
N ASP A 271 -47.90 15.99 0.21
CA ASP A 271 -47.21 14.78 -0.24
C ASP A 271 -46.11 15.03 -1.29
N LYS A 272 -45.17 15.95 -1.02
CA LYS A 272 -44.09 16.26 -1.96
C LYS A 272 -42.78 16.42 -1.21
N ARG A 273 -41.89 15.43 -1.39
CA ARG A 273 -40.49 15.44 -0.97
C ARG A 273 -39.85 16.78 -1.40
N SER A 274 -39.38 17.59 -0.45
CA SER A 274 -38.64 18.80 -0.77
C SER A 274 -37.18 18.44 -1.05
N TRP A 275 -36.69 18.78 -2.25
CA TRP A 275 -35.30 18.58 -2.64
C TRP A 275 -34.44 19.77 -2.22
N THR A 276 -33.23 19.50 -1.72
CA THR A 276 -32.21 20.52 -1.41
C THR A 276 -31.11 20.47 -2.47
N VAL A 277 -30.46 21.61 -2.76
CA VAL A 277 -29.33 21.66 -3.71
C VAL A 277 -28.21 20.70 -3.29
N ASP A 278 -27.90 20.65 -1.99
CA ASP A 278 -26.89 19.74 -1.44
C ASP A 278 -27.26 18.26 -1.58
N ASP A 279 -28.56 17.93 -1.48
CA ASP A 279 -29.04 16.55 -1.64
C ASP A 279 -28.89 16.09 -3.10
N ILE A 280 -29.21 16.96 -4.05
CA ILE A 280 -29.04 16.68 -5.49
C ILE A 280 -27.55 16.55 -5.83
N LYS A 281 -26.67 17.33 -5.18
CA LYS A 281 -25.23 17.28 -5.43
C LYS A 281 -24.57 16.01 -4.86
N LYS A 282 -25.09 15.48 -3.75
CA LYS A 282 -24.55 14.29 -3.07
C LYS A 282 -25.17 12.98 -3.55
N MET A 283 -26.26 13.03 -4.31
CA MET A 283 -26.91 11.80 -4.75
C MET A 283 -26.10 11.09 -5.84
N SER A 284 -26.18 9.77 -5.86
CA SER A 284 -25.57 8.95 -6.92
C SER A 284 -26.26 9.20 -8.26
N ASN A 285 -25.56 8.96 -9.38
CA ASN A 285 -26.16 9.10 -10.71
C ASN A 285 -27.40 8.21 -10.88
N GLU A 286 -27.42 7.02 -10.27
CA GLU A 286 -28.56 6.11 -10.32
C GLU A 286 -29.77 6.66 -9.57
N ASP A 287 -29.56 7.26 -8.40
CA ASP A 287 -30.63 7.86 -7.61
C ASP A 287 -31.17 9.14 -8.26
N PHE A 288 -30.31 9.88 -8.96
CA PHE A 288 -30.73 11.03 -9.76
C PHE A 288 -31.65 10.58 -10.89
N LEU A 289 -31.26 9.55 -11.66
CA LEU A 289 -32.06 8.99 -12.75
C LEU A 289 -33.45 8.52 -12.30
N LYS A 290 -33.54 7.88 -11.13
CA LYS A 290 -34.83 7.44 -10.57
C LYS A 290 -35.75 8.59 -10.17
N ASN A 291 -35.17 9.75 -9.84
CA ASN A 291 -35.90 10.90 -9.30
C ASN A 291 -35.91 12.13 -10.24
N THR A 292 -35.48 11.98 -11.50
CA THR A 292 -35.33 13.09 -12.46
C THR A 292 -36.60 13.90 -12.60
N ASP A 293 -37.73 13.25 -12.81
CA ASP A 293 -39.00 13.92 -13.10
C ASP A 293 -39.46 14.73 -11.89
N GLN A 294 -39.18 14.24 -10.68
CA GLN A 294 -39.52 14.92 -9.43
C GLN A 294 -38.58 16.09 -9.15
N ILE A 295 -37.29 15.93 -9.45
CA ILE A 295 -36.28 17.00 -9.29
C ILE A 295 -36.53 18.10 -10.32
N LEU A 296 -36.81 17.76 -11.58
CA LEU A 296 -37.13 18.72 -12.63
C LEU A 296 -38.41 19.48 -12.33
N SER A 297 -39.48 18.80 -11.89
CA SER A 297 -40.71 19.47 -11.47
C SER A 297 -40.50 20.37 -10.23
N ALA A 298 -39.60 19.98 -9.32
CA ALA A 298 -39.23 20.82 -8.18
C ALA A 298 -38.36 22.03 -8.60
N MET A 299 -37.52 21.88 -9.64
CA MET A 299 -36.70 22.94 -10.21
C MET A 299 -37.57 23.97 -10.93
N GLU A 300 -38.48 23.52 -11.79
CA GLU A 300 -39.44 24.36 -12.52
C GLU A 300 -40.39 25.07 -11.54
N GLY A 301 -40.85 24.37 -10.50
CA GLY A 301 -41.71 24.94 -9.47
C GLY A 301 -41.02 25.85 -8.46
N GLY A 302 -39.69 26.05 -8.55
CA GLY A 302 -38.91 26.85 -7.60
C GLY A 302 -38.91 26.29 -6.17
N LYS A 303 -39.14 24.97 -6.01
CA LYS A 303 -39.29 24.28 -4.71
C LYS A 303 -37.99 23.64 -4.22
N ILE A 304 -36.87 23.88 -4.90
CA ILE A 304 -35.54 23.46 -4.44
C ILE A 304 -35.06 24.45 -3.39
N ARG A 305 -34.77 23.95 -2.19
CA ARG A 305 -34.15 24.76 -1.13
C ARG A 305 -32.65 24.89 -1.40
N ARG A 306 -32.16 26.13 -1.42
CA ARG A 306 -30.73 26.43 -1.54
C ARG A 306 -30.03 26.20 -0.20
#